data_AF-A0A955SIU8-F1
#
_entry.id   AF-A0A955SIU8-F1
#
_cell.length_a   1.000
_cell.length_b   1.000
_cell.length_c   1.000
_cell.angle_alpha   90.00
_cell.angle_beta   90.00
_cell.angle_gamma   90.00
#
_symmetry.space_group_name_H-M   'P 1'
#
loop_
_entity.id
_entity.type
_entity.pdbx_description
1 polymer ?
#
loop_
_entity_poly.entity_id
_entity_poly.type
_entity_poly.pdbx_seq_one_letter_code
_entity_poly.pdbx_strand_id
1 'polypeptide(L)'
;HPYMFSWGLVLENPYYAITPENGTFEITDIPPGDYVLTAWHPGMKEFVDQPVTVTAQKSTVVNFEYEAPTGRRSVHEIEENPRFGLELLEEGLEIVPSVRRQIP
;
A
#
# COMPACT_ATOMS: atom_id res chain seq x y z
N HIS A 1 16.02 -10.54 -10.20
CA HIS A 1 16.56 -9.19 -9.94
C HIS A 1 15.78 -8.59 -8.77
N PRO A 2 16.32 -8.52 -7.55
CA PRO A 2 15.52 -8.24 -6.34
C PRO A 2 15.25 -6.74 -6.07
N TYR A 3 15.45 -5.85 -7.05
CA TYR A 3 15.47 -4.40 -6.84
C TYR A 3 14.57 -3.60 -7.79
N MET A 4 13.64 -4.25 -8.49
CA MET A 4 12.68 -3.54 -9.34
C MET A 4 11.32 -3.54 -8.65
N PHE A 5 11.12 -2.55 -7.77
CA PHE A 5 9.83 -2.28 -7.14
C PHE A 5 9.32 -0.91 -7.60
N SER A 6 8.01 -0.85 -7.83
CA SER A 6 7.25 0.37 -8.03
C SER A 6 6.09 0.31 -7.04
N TRP A 7 5.70 1.46 -6.54
CA TRP A 7 4.51 1.59 -5.70
C TRP A 7 3.64 2.72 -6.23
N GLY A 8 2.34 2.56 -6.09
CA GLY A 8 1.35 3.56 -6.42
C GLY A 8 0.21 3.49 -5.42
N LEU A 9 -0.34 4.65 -5.09
CA LEU A 9 -1.54 4.80 -4.27
C LEU A 9 -2.57 5.56 -5.08
N VAL A 10 -3.79 5.03 -5.17
CA VAL A 10 -4.91 5.70 -5.82
C VAL A 10 -5.70 6.43 -4.75
N LEU A 11 -5.91 7.73 -4.96
CA LEU A 11 -6.64 8.59 -4.04
C LEU A 11 -7.92 9.08 -4.70
N GLU A 12 -9.01 9.10 -3.93
CA GLU A 12 -10.32 9.58 -4.39
C GLU A 12 -10.45 11.10 -4.29
N ASN A 13 -9.49 11.78 -3.66
CA ASN A 13 -9.50 13.21 -3.40
C ASN A 13 -8.14 13.85 -3.73
N PRO A 14 -8.10 15.18 -3.97
CA PRO A 14 -6.87 15.86 -4.39
C PRO A 14 -5.95 16.25 -3.22
N TYR A 15 -6.32 15.96 -1.96
CA TYR A 15 -5.61 16.45 -0.78
C TYR A 15 -4.54 15.46 -0.34
N TYR A 16 -3.34 15.59 -0.90
CA TYR A 16 -2.19 14.77 -0.54
C TYR A 16 -0.89 15.57 -0.62
N ALA A 17 0.11 15.08 0.09
CA ALA A 17 1.47 15.57 0.01
C ALA A 17 2.44 14.38 0.01
N ILE A 18 3.52 14.49 -0.76
CA ILE A 18 4.65 13.57 -0.70
C ILE A 18 5.71 14.24 0.16
N THR A 19 6.11 13.58 1.26
CA THR A 19 7.13 14.11 2.16
C THR A 19 8.52 14.02 1.52
N PRO A 20 9.39 15.03 1.70
CA PRO A 20 10.81 14.93 1.41
C PRO A 20 11.53 14.07 2.47
N GLU A 21 12.84 13.90 2.31
CA GLU A 21 13.69 13.15 3.26
C GLU A 21 13.62 13.66 4.72
N ASN A 22 13.25 14.93 4.91
CA ASN A 22 13.08 15.55 6.23
C ASN A 22 11.72 15.23 6.90
N GLY A 23 10.81 14.52 6.21
CA GLY A 23 9.50 14.13 6.74
C GLY A 23 8.46 15.25 6.83
N THR A 24 8.76 16.47 6.37
CA THR A 24 7.80 17.59 6.48
C THR A 24 6.73 17.53 5.38
N PHE A 25 5.51 17.93 5.69
CA PHE A 25 4.42 18.04 4.72
C PHE A 25 3.54 19.25 5.00
N GLU A 26 2.87 19.73 3.95
CA GLU A 26 1.83 20.76 4.03
C GLU A 26 0.74 20.42 3.01
N ILE A 27 -0.52 20.51 3.42
CA ILE A 27 -1.68 20.36 2.55
C ILE A 27 -2.55 21.59 2.76
N THR A 28 -2.73 22.38 1.70
CA THR A 28 -3.46 23.65 1.76
C THR A 28 -4.88 23.51 1.22
N ASP A 29 -5.69 24.55 1.42
CA ASP A 29 -7.02 24.69 0.83
C ASP A 29 -8.01 23.57 1.20
N ILE A 30 -7.79 22.93 2.36
CA ILE A 30 -8.72 21.93 2.91
C ILE A 30 -9.96 22.65 3.46
N PRO A 31 -11.17 22.30 3.01
CA PRO A 31 -12.40 22.83 3.59
C PRO A 31 -12.50 22.54 5.09
N PRO A 32 -13.14 23.41 5.89
CA PRO A 32 -13.35 23.11 7.32
C PRO A 32 -14.21 21.87 7.51
N GLY A 33 -13.81 20.99 8.43
CA GLY A 33 -14.49 19.72 8.67
C GLY A 33 -13.66 18.75 9.51
N ASP A 34 -14.25 17.60 9.81
CA ASP A 34 -13.58 16.47 10.46
C ASP A 34 -13.13 15.46 9.41
N TYR A 35 -11.86 15.09 9.46
CA TYR A 35 -11.22 14.22 8.48
C TYR A 35 -10.41 13.12 9.17
N VAL A 36 -10.10 12.07 8.42
CA VAL A 36 -9.05 11.11 8.78
C VAL A 36 -7.87 11.38 7.86
N LEU A 37 -6.74 11.74 8.45
CA LEU A 37 -5.49 11.91 7.74
C LEU A 37 -4.70 10.60 7.83
N THR A 38 -4.29 10.08 6.69
CA THR A 38 -3.63 8.78 6.59
C THR A 38 -2.20 8.97 6.09
N ALA A 39 -1.22 8.49 6.86
CA ALA A 39 0.15 8.34 6.42
C ALA A 39 0.36 6.93 5.85
N TRP A 40 1.14 6.86 4.77
CA TRP A 40 1.56 5.62 4.14
C TRP A 40 3.04 5.69 3.75
N HIS A 41 3.75 4.58 3.91
CA HIS A 41 5.12 4.43 3.45
C HIS A 41 5.32 3.04 2.83
N PRO A 42 5.95 2.92 1.64
CA PRO A 42 6.06 1.64 0.92
C PRO A 42 6.80 0.53 1.67
N GLY A 43 7.68 0.92 2.61
CA GLY A 43 8.40 -0.02 3.47
C GLY A 43 7.62 -0.47 4.71
N MET A 44 6.44 0.09 4.95
CA MET A 44 5.59 -0.21 6.10
C MET A 44 4.44 -1.12 5.65
N LYS A 45 4.05 -2.05 6.53
CA LYS A 45 2.91 -2.94 6.27
C LYS A 45 1.56 -2.26 6.55
N GLU A 46 1.57 -1.23 7.38
CA GLU A 46 0.38 -0.59 7.92
C GLU A 46 0.32 0.89 7.54
N PHE A 47 -0.90 1.37 7.37
CA PHE A 47 -1.24 2.77 7.26
C PHE A 47 -1.43 3.33 8.67
N VAL A 48 -1.04 4.59 8.88
CA VAL A 48 -1.27 5.25 10.17
C VAL A 48 -2.34 6.31 9.97
N ASP A 49 -3.49 6.09 10.59
CA ASP A 49 -4.64 6.98 10.51
C ASP A 49 -4.72 7.86 11.75
N GLN A 50 -5.01 9.15 11.55
CA GLN A 50 -5.24 10.10 12.63
C GLN A 50 -6.45 10.98 12.34
N PRO A 51 -7.45 11.04 13.26
CA PRO A 51 -8.54 11.98 13.13
C PRO A 51 -8.04 13.40 13.32
N VAL A 52 -8.45 14.30 12.43
CA VAL A 52 -8.07 15.71 12.45
C VAL A 52 -9.28 16.60 12.18
N THR A 53 -9.44 17.65 12.99
CA THR A 53 -10.43 18.70 12.74
C THR A 53 -9.73 19.90 12.10
N VAL A 54 -10.17 20.24 10.89
CA VAL A 54 -9.70 21.43 10.16
C VAL A 54 -10.66 22.57 10.43
N THR A 55 -10.13 23.68 10.96
CA THR A 55 -10.91 24.90 11.22
C THR A 55 -10.58 25.97 10.19
N ALA A 56 -11.58 26.80 9.85
CA ALA A 56 -11.41 27.81 8.81
C ALA A 56 -10.23 28.75 9.12
N GLN A 57 -9.37 28.96 8.12
CA GLN A 57 -8.22 29.89 8.17
C GLN A 57 -7.20 29.61 9.29
N LYS A 58 -7.14 28.37 9.77
CA LYS A 58 -6.17 27.96 10.80
C LYS A 58 -5.41 26.72 10.35
N SER A 59 -4.10 26.73 10.55
CA SER A 59 -3.26 25.55 10.37
C SER A 59 -3.41 24.60 11.56
N THR A 60 -3.71 23.33 11.28
CA THR A 60 -3.67 22.25 12.26
C THR A 60 -2.36 21.49 12.10
N VAL A 61 -1.60 21.36 13.19
CA VAL A 61 -0.33 20.62 13.21
C VAL A 61 -0.60 19.18 13.61
N VAL A 62 -0.11 18.25 12.81
CA VAL A 62 -0.24 16.80 13.02
C VAL A 62 1.12 16.16 12.82
N ASN A 63 1.48 15.20 13.67
CA ASN A 63 2.72 14.45 13.58
C ASN A 63 2.40 12.96 13.46
N PHE A 64 3.08 12.28 12.55
CA PHE A 64 3.01 10.83 12.39
C PHE A 64 4.33 10.21 12.79
N GLU A 65 4.25 9.07 13.46
CA GLU A 65 5.40 8.28 13.86
C GLU A 65 5.27 6.87 13.30
N TYR A 66 6.38 6.35 12.78
CA TYR A 66 6.49 4.98 12.31
C TYR A 66 7.56 4.26 13.11
N GLU A 67 7.18 3.16 13.74
CA GLU A 67 8.12 2.18 14.28
C GLU A 67 8.83 1.50 13.11
N ALA A 68 10.14 1.70 12.96
CA ALA A 68 10.89 1.07 11.89
C ALA A 68 10.84 -0.45 12.05
N PRO A 69 10.46 -1.23 11.01
CA PRO A 69 10.37 -2.67 11.12
C PRO A 69 11.73 -3.26 11.47
N THR A 70 11.77 -4.06 12.53
CA THR A 70 12.97 -4.75 12.99
C THR A 70 13.09 -6.12 12.27
N GLY A 71 14.29 -6.49 11.82
CA GLY A 71 14.56 -7.77 11.13
C GLY A 71 15.17 -7.66 9.72
N ARG A 72 15.43 -8.79 9.06
CA ARG A 72 16.00 -8.83 7.70
C ARG A 72 14.89 -8.56 6.68
N ARG A 73 15.04 -7.49 5.89
CA ARG A 73 14.14 -7.13 4.77
C ARG A 73 14.41 -8.00 3.53
N SER A 74 14.54 -9.31 3.70
CA SER A 74 14.81 -10.24 2.59
C SER A 74 13.50 -10.79 2.02
N VAL A 75 13.37 -10.79 0.70
CA VAL A 75 12.19 -11.29 -0.04
C VAL A 75 11.89 -12.77 0.26
N HIS A 76 12.85 -13.52 0.81
CA HIS A 76 12.72 -14.94 1.15
C HIS A 76 11.95 -15.21 2.46
N GLU A 77 11.61 -14.17 3.22
CA GLU A 77 10.95 -14.30 4.53
C GLU A 77 9.48 -13.84 4.49
N ILE A 78 8.95 -13.49 3.30
CA ILE A 78 7.51 -13.30 3.10
C ILE A 78 6.93 -14.66 2.71
N GLU A 79 6.38 -15.32 3.73
CA GLU A 79 5.67 -16.60 3.74
C GLU A 79 6.58 -17.85 3.72
N GLU A 80 6.80 -18.44 4.90
CA GLU A 80 7.04 -19.89 4.95
C GLU A 80 5.76 -20.57 4.45
N ASN A 81 5.73 -20.83 3.13
CA ASN A 81 4.71 -21.53 2.35
C ASN A 81 3.57 -20.67 1.75
N PRO A 82 3.82 -19.94 0.64
CA PRO A 82 2.74 -19.55 -0.25
C PRO A 82 2.24 -20.84 -0.93
N ARG A 83 1.18 -21.45 -0.38
CA ARG A 83 0.53 -22.61 -1.02
C ARG A 83 -0.15 -22.18 -2.32
N PHE A 84 0.62 -21.97 -3.38
CA PHE A 84 0.14 -21.99 -4.75
C PHE A 84 0.32 -23.41 -5.29
N GLY A 85 -0.48 -24.34 -4.76
CA GLY A 85 -0.58 -25.72 -5.23
C GLY A 85 -1.92 -25.99 -5.90
N LEU A 86 -2.01 -27.09 -6.65
CA LEU A 86 -3.24 -27.61 -7.27
C LEU A 86 -4.40 -27.81 -6.27
N GLU A 87 -4.13 -27.75 -4.97
CA GLU A 87 -5.09 -27.83 -3.86
C GLU A 87 -6.09 -26.67 -3.81
N LEU A 88 -5.86 -25.55 -4.51
CA LEU A 88 -6.84 -24.47 -4.68
C LEU A 88 -7.98 -24.81 -5.66
N LEU A 89 -7.88 -25.94 -6.37
CA LEU A 89 -8.89 -26.41 -7.33
C LEU A 89 -9.84 -27.43 -6.69
N GLU A 90 -10.27 -27.22 -5.46
CA GLU A 90 -11.32 -28.02 -4.79
C GLU A 90 -12.72 -27.80 -5.41
N GLU A 91 -12.83 -27.89 -6.74
CA GLU A 91 -14.07 -28.21 -7.44
C GLU A 91 -13.74 -28.74 -8.86
N GLY A 92 -13.48 -30.04 -8.93
CA GLY A 92 -13.84 -30.93 -10.05
C GLY A 92 -13.68 -30.45 -11.50
N LEU A 93 -12.54 -29.91 -11.90
CA LEU A 93 -12.24 -29.68 -13.32
C LEU A 93 -11.42 -30.86 -13.88
N GLU A 94 -12.13 -31.79 -14.52
CA GLU A 94 -11.54 -32.80 -15.38
C GLU A 94 -10.78 -32.09 -16.52
N ILE A 95 -9.44 -32.12 -16.47
CA ILE A 95 -8.59 -31.52 -17.50
C ILE A 95 -8.69 -32.38 -18.75
N VAL A 96 -9.48 -31.93 -19.74
CA VAL A 96 -9.49 -32.52 -21.08
C VAL A 96 -8.39 -31.85 -21.91
N PRO A 97 -7.25 -32.51 -22.21
CA PRO A 97 -6.21 -31.92 -23.03
C PRO A 97 -6.69 -31.84 -24.48
N SER A 98 -7.04 -30.65 -24.97
CA SER A 98 -7.22 -30.43 -26.40
C SER A 98 -5.88 -30.02 -27.02
N VAL A 99 -5.15 -31.00 -27.54
CA VAL A 99 -3.98 -30.75 -28.38
C VAL A 99 -4.48 -30.30 -29.76
N ARG A 100 -4.43 -29.00 -30.06
CA ARG A 100 -4.52 -28.54 -31.46
C ARG A 100 -3.13 -28.41 -32.04
N ARG A 101 -2.84 -29.25 -33.03
CA ARG A 101 -1.64 -29.18 -33.87
C ARG A 101 -1.62 -27.83 -34.59
N GLN A 102 -0.69 -26.95 -34.21
CA GLN A 102 -0.40 -25.74 -34.97
C GLN A 102 0.34 -26.18 -36.25
N ILE A 103 -0.34 -26.08 -37.39
CA ILE A 103 0.30 -26.29 -38.70
C ILE A 103 0.99 -24.96 -39.06
N PRO A 104 2.26 -24.99 -39.47
CA PRO A 104 2.99 -23.79 -39.88
C PRO A 104 2.39 -23.11 -41.11
#